data_AF-A0A933RMH9-F1
#
_entry.id   AF-A0A933RMH9-F1
#
_cell.length_a   1.000
_cell.length_b   1.000
_cell.length_c   1.000
_cell.angle_alpha   90.00
_cell.angle_beta   90.00
_cell.angle_gamma   90.00
#
_symmetry.space_group_name_H-M   'P 1'
#
loop_
_entity.id
_entity.type
_entity.pdbx_description
1 polymer ?
#
loop_
_entity_poly.entity_id
_entity_poly.type
_entity_poly.pdbx_seq_one_letter_code
_entity_poly.pdbx_strand_id
1 'polypeptide(L)'
;MNRSFAFTVIRSGAASIVAASLIVALYLHPVPASAEMEAVVETVPKWNAGDTWKYHSEKSLDRTVTQGAGVVQVTMTLKKAENNTSYTVTGTGKMEDEDCYIVRVSGDQKITGTYNTAPIEGESIAGNLAQTSTFEGIEYRRVSDLAFVRAEIRSKGMIEIAGELGASPMPFDTTSITIASPPVKQFQFPLVKGDTWHVASVLTTTTSGAAPDSVVTTFNYDCKVLEPRKVTLDNGKTFECVAVSQAGAQTTQSHNSGINIESVNGILFYAPSVRNRVKDEAEGEILAEYATAEIPKE
;
A
#
# COMPACT_ATOMS: atom_id res chain seq x y z
N MET A 1 -22.92 11.15 22.64
CA MET A 1 -22.23 10.04 21.95
C MET A 1 -21.01 10.62 21.26
N ASN A 2 -19.81 10.39 21.81
CA ASN A 2 -18.56 10.79 21.15
C ASN A 2 -18.35 9.86 19.95
N ARG A 3 -18.63 10.35 18.75
CA ARG A 3 -18.21 9.68 17.52
C ARG A 3 -16.73 10.01 17.34
N SER A 4 -15.87 9.02 17.49
CA SER A 4 -14.45 9.16 17.23
C SER A 4 -14.22 9.11 15.72
N PHE A 5 -13.42 10.03 15.20
CA PHE A 5 -12.95 9.93 13.84
C PHE A 5 -11.79 8.93 13.84
N ALA A 6 -11.78 8.01 12.88
CA ALA A 6 -10.65 7.10 12.69
C ALA A 6 -10.40 6.97 11.20
N PHE A 7 -9.16 7.22 10.79
CA PHE A 7 -8.76 6.97 9.41
C PHE A 7 -8.01 5.65 9.37
N THR A 8 -8.60 4.67 8.70
CA THR A 8 -7.84 3.53 8.24
C THR A 8 -7.21 3.92 6.91
N VAL A 9 -5.90 4.17 6.90
CA VAL A 9 -5.13 4.09 5.65
C VAL A 9 -4.98 2.61 5.36
N ILE A 10 -5.87 2.11 4.52
CA ILE A 10 -5.64 0.87 3.80
C ILE A 10 -4.40 1.14 2.95
N ARG A 11 -3.50 0.15 2.83
CA ARG A 11 -2.48 0.19 1.78
C ARG A 11 -3.17 0.32 0.42
N SER A 12 -3.29 1.57 -0.01
CA SER A 12 -3.69 2.02 -1.33
C SER A 12 -3.05 3.39 -1.43
N GLY A 13 -1.78 3.43 -1.84
CA GLY A 13 -1.04 4.67 -1.83
C GLY A 13 -1.65 5.64 -2.85
N ALA A 14 -2.05 6.83 -2.40
CA ALA A 14 -2.87 7.73 -3.20
C ALA A 14 -2.52 9.21 -3.05
N ALA A 15 -2.18 9.94 -4.13
CA ALA A 15 -2.36 11.41 -4.26
C ALA A 15 -2.66 11.81 -5.72
N SER A 16 -3.35 12.94 -5.87
CA SER A 16 -4.27 13.32 -6.97
C SER A 16 -3.71 14.14 -8.16
N ILE A 17 -4.38 14.05 -9.33
CA ILE A 17 -4.96 15.14 -10.20
C ILE A 17 -5.00 14.78 -11.73
N VAL A 18 -6.24 14.79 -12.26
CA VAL A 18 -6.83 15.16 -13.59
C VAL A 18 -6.20 14.74 -14.94
N ALA A 19 -7.10 14.19 -15.77
CA ALA A 19 -6.97 13.61 -17.10
C ALA A 19 -6.55 14.54 -18.26
N ALA A 20 -5.88 13.93 -19.25
CA ALA A 20 -5.93 14.31 -20.65
C ALA A 20 -5.99 13.05 -21.53
N SER A 21 -7.03 12.96 -22.36
CA SER A 21 -7.27 11.87 -23.31
C SER A 21 -6.22 11.81 -24.41
N LEU A 22 -5.74 10.61 -24.77
CA LEU A 22 -5.15 10.37 -26.09
C LEU A 22 -5.55 9.00 -26.63
N ILE A 23 -6.10 9.03 -27.84
CA ILE A 23 -6.50 7.88 -28.66
C ILE A 23 -5.25 7.07 -29.02
N VAL A 24 -5.20 5.79 -28.66
CA VAL A 24 -4.17 4.87 -29.14
C VAL A 24 -4.73 4.10 -30.33
N ALA A 25 -4.16 4.38 -31.50
CA ALA A 25 -4.37 3.60 -32.72
C ALA A 25 -3.69 2.24 -32.58
N LEU A 26 -4.43 1.16 -32.84
CA LEU A 26 -3.94 -0.21 -32.97
C LEU A 26 -2.99 -0.31 -34.17
N TYR A 27 -1.68 -0.26 -33.91
CA TYR A 27 -0.65 -0.68 -34.87
C TYR A 27 -0.16 -2.08 -34.48
N LEU A 28 -0.69 -3.08 -35.17
CA LEU A 28 -0.16 -4.44 -35.17
C LEU A 28 1.22 -4.44 -35.83
N HIS A 29 2.27 -4.50 -35.02
CA HIS A 29 3.62 -4.80 -35.49
C HIS A 29 3.88 -6.32 -35.40
N PRO A 30 4.59 -6.91 -36.36
CA PRO A 30 4.97 -8.32 -36.31
C PRO A 30 5.93 -8.58 -35.14
N VAL A 31 5.65 -9.64 -34.38
CA VAL A 31 6.48 -10.12 -33.27
C VAL A 31 7.79 -10.69 -33.85
N PRO A 32 8.97 -10.11 -33.59
CA PRO A 32 10.22 -10.74 -33.95
C PRO A 32 10.43 -11.99 -33.09
N ALA A 33 11.02 -13.02 -33.69
CA ALA A 33 11.34 -14.28 -33.06
C ALA A 33 12.10 -14.07 -31.73
N SER A 34 11.62 -14.77 -30.70
CA SER A 34 12.16 -14.80 -29.34
C SER A 34 13.66 -15.07 -29.36
N ALA A 35 14.48 -14.03 -29.18
CA ALA A 35 15.80 -14.23 -28.60
C ALA A 35 15.56 -14.86 -27.22
N GLU A 36 16.28 -15.93 -26.88
CA GLU A 36 16.24 -16.50 -25.53
C GLU A 36 16.64 -15.40 -24.54
N MET A 37 15.64 -14.81 -23.88
CA MET A 37 15.88 -13.79 -22.88
C MET A 37 16.27 -14.50 -21.58
N GLU A 38 17.49 -14.25 -21.11
CA GLU A 38 18.01 -14.84 -19.88
C GLU A 38 17.18 -14.34 -18.68
N ALA A 39 16.67 -15.28 -17.87
CA ALA A 39 15.93 -14.95 -16.66
C ALA A 39 16.87 -14.29 -15.66
N VAL A 40 16.51 -13.09 -15.17
CA VAL A 40 17.28 -12.41 -14.12
C VAL A 40 16.98 -13.05 -12.76
N VAL A 41 15.78 -13.59 -12.59
CA VAL A 41 15.36 -14.38 -11.43
C VAL A 41 14.57 -15.59 -11.91
N GLU A 42 15.15 -16.78 -11.76
CA GLU A 42 14.60 -18.01 -12.33
C GLU A 42 13.41 -18.60 -11.55
N THR A 43 13.32 -18.33 -10.25
CA THR A 43 12.32 -18.97 -9.39
C THR A 43 11.70 -17.99 -8.41
N VAL A 44 10.49 -18.33 -7.96
CA VAL A 44 9.82 -17.63 -6.87
C VAL A 44 10.68 -17.79 -5.63
N PRO A 45 11.05 -16.71 -4.92
CA PRO A 45 11.87 -16.84 -3.73
C PRO A 45 11.12 -17.62 -2.65
N LYS A 46 11.87 -18.45 -1.92
CA LYS A 46 11.38 -19.10 -0.72
C LYS A 46 11.57 -18.16 0.49
N TRP A 47 10.47 -17.83 1.14
CA TRP A 47 10.50 -17.16 2.45
C TRP A 47 10.52 -18.21 3.57
N ASN A 48 11.37 -17.97 4.55
CA ASN A 48 11.51 -18.81 5.73
C ASN A 48 10.85 -18.13 6.93
N ALA A 49 10.34 -18.93 7.88
CA ALA A 49 9.89 -18.38 9.16
C ALA A 49 11.05 -17.64 9.85
N GLY A 50 10.80 -16.41 10.27
CA GLY A 50 11.79 -15.48 10.83
C GLY A 50 12.35 -14.46 9.83
N ASP A 51 12.19 -14.67 8.52
CA ASP A 51 12.56 -13.65 7.52
C ASP A 51 11.80 -12.35 7.82
N THR A 52 12.53 -11.24 7.86
CA THR A 52 12.01 -9.94 8.28
C THR A 52 12.45 -8.83 7.34
N TRP A 53 11.52 -7.93 7.01
CA TRP A 53 11.76 -6.71 6.24
C TRP A 53 11.12 -5.51 6.95
N LYS A 54 11.88 -4.43 7.12
CA LYS A 54 11.38 -3.16 7.63
C LYS A 54 11.45 -2.12 6.53
N TYR A 55 10.34 -1.44 6.32
CA TYR A 55 10.18 -0.41 5.30
C TYR A 55 9.82 0.92 5.94
N HIS A 56 10.34 1.98 5.35
CA HIS A 56 9.88 3.34 5.57
C HIS A 56 9.13 3.81 4.32
N SER A 57 8.00 4.50 4.49
CA SER A 57 7.27 5.09 3.38
C SER A 57 6.83 6.51 3.71
N GLU A 58 6.98 7.41 2.75
CA GLU A 58 6.44 8.76 2.81
C GLU A 58 5.64 9.05 1.54
N LYS A 59 4.38 9.45 1.69
CA LYS A 59 3.49 9.71 0.56
C LYS A 59 2.65 10.96 0.79
N SER A 60 2.58 11.82 -0.22
CA SER A 60 1.56 12.86 -0.30
C SER A 60 0.20 12.20 -0.52
N LEU A 61 -0.86 12.70 0.13
CA LEU A 61 -2.19 12.08 0.07
C LEU A 61 -3.24 12.81 -0.78
N ASP A 62 -3.18 14.15 -0.85
CA ASP A 62 -4.19 15.04 -1.46
C ASP A 62 -5.62 14.46 -1.53
N ARG A 63 -6.12 13.99 -0.38
CA ARG A 63 -7.39 13.26 -0.27
C ARG A 63 -8.33 14.03 0.63
N THR A 64 -9.56 14.23 0.14
CA THR A 64 -10.62 14.84 0.94
C THR A 64 -11.55 13.77 1.51
N VAL A 65 -11.79 13.83 2.81
CA VAL A 65 -12.72 12.95 3.52
C VAL A 65 -13.76 13.82 4.21
N THR A 66 -15.02 13.48 4.04
CA THR A 66 -16.13 14.24 4.64
C THR A 66 -16.86 13.32 5.61
N GLN A 67 -16.94 13.71 6.88
CA GLN A 67 -17.63 12.94 7.90
C GLN A 67 -18.59 13.81 8.71
N GLY A 68 -19.75 13.25 9.04
CA GLY A 68 -20.72 13.89 9.92
C GLY A 68 -20.44 13.59 11.39
N ALA A 69 -20.18 14.62 12.19
CA ALA A 69 -20.15 14.57 13.65
C ALA A 69 -21.40 15.24 14.23
N GLY A 70 -22.46 14.45 14.40
CA GLY A 70 -23.75 14.97 14.87
C GLY A 70 -24.38 15.88 13.83
N VAL A 71 -24.59 17.16 14.18
CA VAL A 71 -25.15 18.19 13.29
C VAL A 71 -24.09 18.92 12.45
N VAL A 72 -22.81 18.61 12.66
CA VAL A 72 -21.69 19.30 12.01
C VAL A 72 -21.05 18.39 10.98
N GLN A 73 -20.92 18.86 9.75
CA GLN A 73 -20.11 18.20 8.73
C GLN A 73 -18.67 18.69 8.86
N VAL A 74 -17.72 17.76 8.95
CA VAL A 74 -16.28 18.06 8.97
C VAL A 74 -15.66 17.55 7.67
N THR A 75 -15.08 18.45 6.91
CA THR A 75 -14.32 18.16 5.69
C THR A 75 -12.85 18.19 6.04
N MET A 76 -12.14 17.11 5.75
CA MET A 76 -10.74 16.90 6.13
C MET A 76 -9.91 16.66 4.87
N THR A 77 -8.84 17.42 4.69
CA THR A 77 -7.90 17.28 3.58
C THR A 77 -6.61 16.66 4.13
N LEU A 78 -6.38 15.40 3.80
CA LEU A 78 -5.18 14.65 4.16
C LEU A 78 -4.06 15.03 3.19
N LYS A 79 -2.90 15.43 3.73
CA LYS A 79 -1.78 15.98 2.97
C LYS A 79 -0.61 15.02 2.85
N LYS A 80 -0.23 14.35 3.95
CA LYS A 80 0.93 13.46 4.00
C LYS A 80 0.64 12.27 4.90
N ALA A 81 1.12 11.10 4.51
CA ALA A 81 1.25 9.92 5.35
C ALA A 81 2.71 9.48 5.41
N GLU A 82 3.13 9.11 6.62
CA GLU A 82 4.44 8.54 6.91
C GLU A 82 4.21 7.23 7.66
N ASN A 83 4.88 6.15 7.25
CA ASN A 83 4.75 4.85 7.89
C ASN A 83 6.12 4.20 8.07
N ASN A 84 6.28 3.50 9.19
CA ASN A 84 7.32 2.50 9.37
C ASN A 84 6.63 1.14 9.53
N THR A 85 6.93 0.19 8.65
CA THR A 85 6.27 -1.12 8.63
C THR A 85 7.30 -2.25 8.74
N SER A 86 7.06 -3.20 9.63
CA SER A 86 7.81 -4.46 9.74
C SER A 86 6.95 -5.62 9.27
N TYR A 87 7.55 -6.47 8.45
CA TYR A 87 7.02 -7.75 8.00
C TYR A 87 7.87 -8.86 8.58
N THR A 88 7.27 -9.85 9.22
CA THR A 88 7.96 -11.04 9.70
C THR A 88 7.20 -12.29 9.29
N VAL A 89 7.84 -13.16 8.51
CA VAL A 89 7.24 -14.44 8.12
C VAL A 89 7.17 -15.34 9.35
N THR A 90 5.99 -15.86 9.63
CA THR A 90 5.75 -16.75 10.78
C THR A 90 5.65 -18.22 10.37
N GLY A 91 5.36 -18.48 9.10
CA GLY A 91 5.26 -19.82 8.54
C GLY A 91 4.47 -19.82 7.23
N THR A 92 3.99 -21.00 6.86
CA THR A 92 3.07 -21.21 5.74
C THR A 92 1.77 -21.85 6.23
N GLY A 93 0.69 -21.62 5.50
CA GLY A 93 -0.62 -22.20 5.79
C GLY A 93 -1.57 -22.03 4.61
N LYS A 94 -2.77 -22.60 4.73
CA LYS A 94 -3.80 -22.44 3.71
C LYS A 94 -4.68 -21.23 3.98
N MET A 95 -4.98 -20.49 2.92
CA MET A 95 -5.93 -19.39 2.91
C MET A 95 -6.79 -19.50 1.64
N GLU A 96 -8.10 -19.72 1.79
CA GLU A 96 -9.04 -19.82 0.65
C GLU A 96 -8.54 -20.77 -0.46
N ASP A 97 -8.11 -21.96 -0.05
CA ASP A 97 -7.54 -23.03 -0.89
C ASP A 97 -6.17 -22.76 -1.53
N GLU A 98 -5.57 -21.59 -1.29
CA GLU A 98 -4.20 -21.27 -1.71
C GLU A 98 -3.17 -21.52 -0.61
N ASP A 99 -2.01 -22.04 -0.97
CA ASP A 99 -0.85 -22.09 -0.06
C ASP A 99 -0.25 -20.68 0.07
N CYS A 100 -0.21 -20.17 1.29
CA CYS A 100 0.22 -18.81 1.60
C CYS A 100 1.34 -18.80 2.65
N TYR A 101 2.24 -17.83 2.53
CA TYR A 101 3.04 -17.35 3.64
C TYR A 101 2.15 -16.56 4.60
N ILE A 102 2.30 -16.83 5.90
CA ILE A 102 1.65 -16.09 6.97
C ILE A 102 2.65 -15.07 7.49
N VAL A 103 2.37 -13.79 7.26
CA VAL A 103 3.29 -12.69 7.55
C VAL A 103 2.70 -11.82 8.65
N ARG A 104 3.37 -11.71 9.79
CA ARG A 104 3.02 -10.72 10.81
C ARG A 104 3.42 -9.34 10.30
N VAL A 105 2.49 -8.41 10.37
CA VAL A 105 2.70 -7.01 10.00
C VAL A 105 2.55 -6.16 11.26
N SER A 106 3.45 -5.20 11.46
CA SER A 106 3.32 -4.22 12.55
C SER A 106 4.03 -2.92 12.21
N GLY A 107 3.60 -1.81 12.79
CA GLY A 107 4.23 -0.54 12.52
C GLY A 107 3.60 0.66 13.21
N ASP A 108 4.09 1.82 12.81
CA ASP A 108 3.56 3.12 13.18
C ASP A 108 3.21 3.93 11.92
N GLN A 109 2.24 4.81 12.09
CA GLN A 109 1.74 5.70 11.05
C GLN A 109 1.47 7.08 11.60
N LYS A 110 1.85 8.09 10.83
CA LYS A 110 1.48 9.48 11.02
C LYS A 110 0.81 10.04 9.78
N ILE A 111 -0.38 10.63 9.94
CA ILE A 111 -1.07 11.35 8.87
C ILE A 111 -1.19 12.81 9.29
N THR A 112 -0.90 13.73 8.38
CA THR A 112 -1.12 15.17 8.60
C THR A 112 -2.07 15.73 7.55
N GLY A 113 -2.79 16.77 7.93
CA GLY A 113 -3.78 17.40 7.07
C GLY A 113 -4.35 18.67 7.65
N THR A 114 -5.47 19.10 7.09
CA THR A 114 -6.28 20.22 7.56
C THR A 114 -7.73 19.79 7.65
N TYR A 115 -8.53 20.48 8.46
CA TYR A 115 -9.97 20.29 8.51
C TYR A 115 -10.69 21.62 8.41
N ASN A 116 -11.96 21.57 7.98
CA ASN A 116 -12.90 22.68 8.03
C ASN A 116 -14.29 22.14 8.39
N THR A 117 -15.03 22.83 9.24
CA THR A 117 -16.43 22.52 9.54
C THR A 117 -17.36 23.24 8.57
N ALA A 118 -18.51 22.64 8.29
CA ALA A 118 -19.63 23.41 7.75
C ALA A 118 -19.94 24.58 8.70
N PRO A 119 -20.31 25.76 8.17
CA PRO A 119 -20.58 26.92 8.99
C PRO A 119 -21.77 26.65 9.93
N ILE A 120 -21.58 26.89 11.22
CA ILE A 120 -22.66 26.90 12.22
C ILE A 120 -22.83 28.36 12.62
N GLU A 121 -24.04 28.89 12.48
CA GLU A 121 -24.33 30.31 12.81
C GLU A 121 -23.46 31.34 12.05
N GLY A 122 -22.90 30.96 10.90
CA GLY A 122 -22.10 31.83 10.03
C GLY A 122 -20.59 31.73 10.22
N GLU A 123 -20.12 30.95 11.20
CA GLU A 123 -18.69 30.76 11.45
C GLU A 123 -18.26 29.32 11.11
N SER A 124 -17.15 29.19 10.38
CA SER A 124 -16.52 27.91 10.07
C SER A 124 -15.25 27.76 10.90
N ILE A 125 -15.07 26.60 11.53
CA ILE A 125 -13.86 26.30 12.28
C ILE A 125 -12.92 25.51 11.37
N ALA A 126 -11.71 26.03 11.21
CA ALA A 126 -10.66 25.38 10.44
C ALA A 126 -9.38 25.22 11.27
N GLY A 127 -8.58 24.24 10.90
CA GLY A 127 -7.30 24.03 11.58
C GLY A 127 -6.51 22.86 11.04
N ASN A 128 -5.52 22.45 11.83
CA ASN A 128 -4.62 21.36 11.49
C ASN A 128 -5.13 20.04 12.05
N LEU A 129 -4.87 18.98 11.30
CA LEU A 129 -5.16 17.60 11.66
C LEU A 129 -3.84 16.83 11.74
N ALA A 130 -3.64 16.09 12.83
CA ALA A 130 -2.61 15.08 12.93
C ALA A 130 -3.21 13.78 13.49
N GLN A 131 -2.99 12.67 12.81
CA GLN A 131 -3.26 11.33 13.34
C GLN A 131 -1.93 10.65 13.60
N THR A 132 -1.78 10.05 14.78
CA THR A 132 -0.69 9.12 15.10
C THR A 132 -1.26 7.79 15.51
N SER A 133 -0.68 6.69 15.03
CA SER A 133 -1.22 5.36 15.30
C SER A 133 -0.16 4.29 15.23
N THR A 134 -0.45 3.19 15.92
CA THR A 134 0.27 1.92 15.79
C THR A 134 -0.68 0.89 15.21
N PHE A 135 -0.15 -0.03 14.42
CA PHE A 135 -0.93 -1.11 13.84
C PHE A 135 -0.21 -2.45 13.97
N GLU A 136 -0.97 -3.52 14.06
CA GLU A 136 -0.48 -4.88 14.01
C GLU A 136 -1.51 -5.83 13.39
N GLY A 137 -1.04 -6.93 12.81
CA GLY A 137 -1.92 -7.95 12.27
C GLY A 137 -1.20 -8.98 11.42
N ILE A 138 -1.95 -9.61 10.53
CA ILE A 138 -1.49 -10.70 9.68
C ILE A 138 -1.82 -10.40 8.23
N GLU A 139 -0.86 -10.67 7.36
CA GLU A 139 -0.98 -10.62 5.90
C GLU A 139 -0.68 -12.01 5.32
N TYR A 140 -1.44 -12.39 4.30
CA TYR A 140 -1.32 -13.64 3.57
C TYR A 140 -0.80 -13.35 2.15
N ARG A 141 0.31 -14.01 1.81
CA ARG A 141 0.98 -13.88 0.50
C ARG A 141 1.07 -15.25 -0.16
N ARG A 142 0.55 -15.39 -1.37
CA ARG A 142 0.55 -16.66 -2.08
C ARG A 142 1.98 -17.18 -2.31
N VAL A 143 2.22 -18.47 -2.05
CA VAL A 143 3.56 -19.07 -2.17
C VAL A 143 4.05 -19.14 -3.62
N SER A 144 3.14 -19.27 -4.59
CA SER A 144 3.50 -19.48 -6.01
C SER A 144 3.96 -18.21 -6.74
N ASP A 145 3.70 -17.01 -6.21
CA ASP A 145 4.11 -15.75 -6.86
C ASP A 145 4.18 -14.52 -5.93
N LEU A 146 4.05 -14.71 -4.62
CA LEU A 146 4.00 -13.65 -3.60
C LEU A 146 2.83 -12.67 -3.76
N ALA A 147 1.76 -13.05 -4.48
CA ALA A 147 0.59 -12.20 -4.63
C ALA A 147 -0.08 -11.93 -3.27
N PHE A 148 -0.54 -10.69 -3.05
CA PHE A 148 -1.32 -10.35 -1.86
C PHE A 148 -2.72 -10.98 -1.94
N VAL A 149 -3.11 -11.72 -0.90
CA VAL A 149 -4.40 -12.42 -0.84
C VAL A 149 -5.33 -11.74 0.16
N ARG A 150 -4.90 -11.62 1.41
CA ARG A 150 -5.70 -11.06 2.51
C ARG A 150 -4.81 -10.39 3.55
N ALA A 151 -5.33 -9.39 4.23
CA ALA A 151 -4.80 -8.93 5.50
C ALA A 151 -5.91 -8.71 6.53
N GLU A 152 -5.54 -8.84 7.80
CA GLU A 152 -6.35 -8.44 8.95
C GLU A 152 -5.46 -7.62 9.87
N ILE A 153 -5.76 -6.33 10.01
CA ILE A 153 -4.94 -5.36 10.71
C ILE A 153 -5.79 -4.62 11.74
N ARG A 154 -5.29 -4.56 12.98
CA ARG A 154 -5.82 -3.71 14.03
C ARG A 154 -4.96 -2.47 14.18
N SER A 155 -5.59 -1.32 14.24
CA SER A 155 -4.94 -0.01 14.39
C SER A 155 -5.51 0.71 15.60
N LYS A 156 -4.62 1.31 16.40
CA LYS A 156 -5.00 2.14 17.55
C LYS A 156 -4.15 3.40 17.58
N GLY A 157 -4.74 4.51 18.00
CA GLY A 157 -4.03 5.78 17.95
C GLY A 157 -4.83 6.95 18.49
N MET A 158 -4.31 8.15 18.19
CA MET A 158 -4.90 9.42 18.56
C MET A 158 -5.07 10.30 17.31
N ILE A 159 -6.19 11.02 17.26
CA ILE A 159 -6.40 12.12 16.33
C ILE A 159 -6.37 13.42 17.09
N GLU A 160 -5.48 14.32 16.68
CA GLU A 160 -5.34 15.66 17.19
C GLU A 160 -5.92 16.64 16.17
N ILE A 161 -6.95 17.36 16.58
CA ILE A 161 -7.57 18.44 15.83
C ILE A 161 -7.16 19.73 16.55
N ALA A 162 -6.24 20.49 15.96
CA ALA A 162 -5.75 21.75 16.52
C ALA A 162 -6.48 22.93 15.85
N GLY A 163 -6.96 23.88 16.64
CA GLY A 163 -7.68 25.07 16.18
C GLY A 163 -8.11 25.98 17.35
N GLU A 164 -9.03 26.91 17.11
CA GLU A 164 -9.50 27.88 18.11
C GLU A 164 -10.12 27.25 19.37
N LEU A 165 -10.56 25.99 19.29
CA LEU A 165 -11.14 25.23 20.40
C LEU A 165 -10.11 24.47 21.27
N GLY A 166 -8.80 24.61 20.98
CA GLY A 166 -7.74 23.86 21.65
C GLY A 166 -7.61 22.42 21.12
N ALA A 167 -6.40 21.85 21.24
CA ALA A 167 -6.15 20.47 20.81
C ALA A 167 -6.74 19.47 21.81
N SER A 168 -7.84 18.81 21.45
CA SER A 168 -8.36 17.67 22.20
C SER A 168 -7.99 16.38 21.47
N PRO A 169 -7.03 15.59 21.97
CA PRO A 169 -6.66 14.34 21.33
C PRO A 169 -7.77 13.30 21.53
N MET A 170 -8.29 12.76 20.44
CA MET A 170 -9.36 11.75 20.44
C MET A 170 -8.77 10.36 20.17
N PRO A 171 -8.94 9.38 21.07
CA PRO A 171 -8.47 8.03 20.82
C PRO A 171 -9.34 7.32 19.79
N PHE A 172 -8.74 6.41 19.04
CA PHE A 172 -9.44 5.48 18.17
C PHE A 172 -8.86 4.07 18.22
N ASP A 173 -9.70 3.10 17.90
CA ASP A 173 -9.37 1.70 17.72
C ASP A 173 -10.21 1.18 16.56
N THR A 174 -9.55 0.59 15.57
CA THR A 174 -10.20 0.01 14.40
C THR A 174 -9.59 -1.34 14.05
N THR A 175 -10.41 -2.21 13.49
CA THR A 175 -9.95 -3.45 12.87
C THR A 175 -10.40 -3.47 11.42
N SER A 176 -9.47 -3.75 10.52
CA SER A 176 -9.70 -3.78 9.08
C SER A 176 -9.35 -5.14 8.51
N ILE A 177 -10.26 -5.66 7.69
CA ILE A 177 -10.06 -6.90 6.93
C ILE A 177 -10.05 -6.51 5.46
N THR A 178 -8.95 -6.81 4.77
CA THR A 178 -8.76 -6.54 3.35
C THR A 178 -8.62 -7.87 2.60
N ILE A 179 -9.39 -8.06 1.54
CA ILE A 179 -9.38 -9.27 0.70
C ILE A 179 -9.19 -8.85 -0.76
N ALA A 180 -8.28 -9.50 -1.47
CA ALA A 180 -8.05 -9.29 -2.90
C ALA A 180 -8.65 -10.40 -3.76
N SER A 181 -9.35 -10.03 -4.83
CA SER A 181 -9.93 -10.96 -5.79
C SER A 181 -9.80 -10.43 -7.24
N PRO A 182 -9.02 -11.11 -8.11
CA PRO A 182 -8.03 -12.14 -7.78
C PRO A 182 -6.89 -11.59 -6.88
N PRO A 183 -5.98 -12.43 -6.33
CA PRO A 183 -4.81 -11.96 -5.61
C PRO A 183 -3.96 -10.95 -6.39
N VAL A 184 -3.41 -9.93 -5.72
CA VAL A 184 -2.62 -8.86 -6.38
C VAL A 184 -1.21 -9.36 -6.67
N LYS A 185 -0.93 -9.63 -7.94
CA LYS A 185 0.35 -10.14 -8.41
C LYS A 185 1.30 -9.01 -8.82
N GLN A 186 2.15 -8.57 -7.88
CA GLN A 186 3.17 -7.54 -8.15
C GLN A 186 4.36 -8.04 -8.97
N PHE A 187 4.61 -9.36 -9.01
CA PHE A 187 5.71 -9.97 -9.75
C PHE A 187 5.21 -11.19 -10.52
N GLN A 188 5.71 -11.39 -11.74
CA GLN A 188 5.52 -12.62 -12.50
C GLN A 188 6.85 -13.36 -12.59
N PHE A 189 7.10 -14.27 -11.65
CA PHE A 189 8.27 -15.13 -11.70
C PHE A 189 8.11 -16.22 -12.78
N PRO A 190 9.20 -16.63 -13.46
CA PRO A 190 10.54 -16.03 -13.43
C PRO A 190 10.55 -14.58 -13.95
N LEU A 191 11.40 -13.73 -13.38
CA LEU A 191 11.57 -12.36 -13.86
C LEU A 191 12.54 -12.37 -15.05
N VAL A 192 11.99 -12.47 -16.25
CA VAL A 192 12.75 -12.37 -17.50
C VAL A 192 12.66 -10.94 -18.01
N LYS A 193 13.80 -10.36 -18.39
CA LYS A 193 13.84 -9.01 -18.97
C LYS A 193 12.83 -8.92 -20.11
N GLY A 194 12.19 -7.77 -20.29
CA GLY A 194 11.24 -7.55 -21.38
C GLY A 194 9.86 -8.17 -21.18
N ASP A 195 9.70 -9.13 -20.27
CA ASP A 195 8.39 -9.70 -19.94
C ASP A 195 7.45 -8.62 -19.45
N THR A 196 6.19 -8.77 -19.86
CA THR A 196 5.09 -7.90 -19.49
C THR A 196 3.94 -8.71 -18.92
N TRP A 197 3.26 -8.18 -17.91
CA TRP A 197 2.00 -8.73 -17.43
C TRP A 197 1.07 -7.61 -17.00
N HIS A 198 -0.22 -7.91 -16.97
CA HIS A 198 -1.25 -7.00 -16.55
C HIS A 198 -1.73 -7.35 -15.14
N VAL A 199 -1.91 -6.34 -14.29
CA VAL A 199 -2.47 -6.48 -12.95
C VAL A 199 -3.89 -5.90 -12.92
N ALA A 200 -4.86 -6.80 -12.83
CA ALA A 200 -6.27 -6.50 -12.61
C ALA A 200 -6.75 -7.20 -11.33
N SER A 201 -7.08 -6.42 -10.30
CA SER A 201 -7.51 -6.96 -9.00
C SER A 201 -8.46 -6.01 -8.30
N VAL A 202 -9.42 -6.54 -7.55
CA VAL A 202 -10.32 -5.77 -6.69
C VAL A 202 -10.02 -6.12 -5.24
N LEU A 203 -9.73 -5.11 -4.42
CA LEU A 203 -9.58 -5.22 -2.98
C LEU A 203 -10.85 -4.71 -2.32
N THR A 204 -11.44 -5.52 -1.46
CA THR A 204 -12.49 -5.06 -0.55
C THR A 204 -11.92 -4.97 0.85
N THR A 205 -11.97 -3.80 1.44
CA THR A 205 -11.61 -3.59 2.84
C THR A 205 -12.81 -3.18 3.66
N THR A 206 -13.09 -3.94 4.71
CA THR A 206 -14.10 -3.59 5.70
C THR A 206 -13.42 -3.18 6.98
N THR A 207 -13.71 -1.97 7.44
CA THR A 207 -13.23 -1.44 8.72
C THR A 207 -14.38 -1.45 9.73
N SER A 208 -14.08 -1.88 10.95
CA SER A 208 -14.96 -1.83 12.11
C SER A 208 -14.32 -1.04 13.26
N GLY A 209 -15.11 -0.58 14.23
CA GLY A 209 -14.65 0.18 15.39
C GLY A 209 -15.06 1.64 15.34
N ALA A 210 -14.11 2.55 15.61
CA ALA A 210 -14.37 3.99 15.79
C ALA A 210 -15.02 4.69 14.57
N ALA A 211 -14.68 4.28 13.34
CA ALA A 211 -15.31 4.78 12.11
C ALA A 211 -15.46 3.62 11.11
N PRO A 212 -16.59 2.89 11.14
CA PRO A 212 -16.80 1.79 10.21
C PRO A 212 -16.94 2.31 8.78
N ASP A 213 -16.33 1.59 7.84
CA ASP A 213 -16.38 1.90 6.41
C ASP A 213 -16.19 0.63 5.58
N SER A 214 -16.60 0.68 4.33
CA SER A 214 -16.29 -0.32 3.32
C SER A 214 -15.66 0.38 2.12
N VAL A 215 -14.42 0.00 1.83
CA VAL A 215 -13.62 0.60 0.75
C VAL A 215 -13.34 -0.46 -0.30
N VAL A 216 -13.57 -0.12 -1.56
CA VAL A 216 -13.23 -0.94 -2.71
C VAL A 216 -12.09 -0.28 -3.47
N THR A 217 -10.98 -0.97 -3.65
CA THR A 217 -9.83 -0.49 -4.45
C THR A 217 -9.64 -1.42 -5.65
N THR A 218 -9.75 -0.87 -6.86
CA THR A 218 -9.52 -1.61 -8.10
C THR A 218 -8.17 -1.23 -8.67
N PHE A 219 -7.30 -2.21 -8.89
CA PHE A 219 -6.04 -2.07 -9.60
C PHE A 219 -6.21 -2.41 -11.07
N ASN A 220 -5.61 -1.58 -11.93
CA ASN A 220 -5.60 -1.76 -13.37
C ASN A 220 -4.31 -1.13 -13.96
N TYR A 221 -3.23 -1.90 -13.99
CA TYR A 221 -1.93 -1.40 -14.45
C TYR A 221 -1.09 -2.50 -15.11
N ASP A 222 -0.21 -2.09 -16.02
CA ASP A 222 0.74 -2.94 -16.69
C ASP A 222 2.09 -2.92 -15.98
N CYS A 223 2.76 -4.08 -16.00
CA CYS A 223 4.11 -4.26 -15.51
C CYS A 223 5.04 -4.67 -16.65
N LYS A 224 6.30 -4.24 -16.57
CA LYS A 224 7.36 -4.69 -17.48
C LYS A 224 8.70 -4.85 -16.78
N VAL A 225 9.36 -5.98 -16.99
CA VAL A 225 10.73 -6.20 -16.49
C VAL A 225 11.72 -5.39 -17.32
N LEU A 226 12.53 -4.59 -16.64
CA LEU A 226 13.59 -3.76 -17.21
C LEU A 226 14.97 -4.39 -16.99
N GLU A 227 16.01 -3.69 -17.45
CA GLU A 227 17.40 -4.05 -17.13
C GLU A 227 17.63 -4.07 -15.62
N PRO A 228 18.48 -5.00 -15.12
CA PRO A 228 18.96 -4.96 -13.75
C PRO A 228 19.64 -3.63 -13.42
N ARG A 229 19.46 -3.14 -12.20
CA ARG A 229 20.03 -1.88 -11.70
C ARG A 229 20.51 -2.03 -10.27
N LYS A 230 21.57 -1.31 -9.93
CA LYS A 230 21.99 -1.13 -8.53
C LYS A 230 21.11 -0.10 -7.85
N VAL A 231 20.65 -0.40 -6.64
CA VAL A 231 19.93 0.53 -5.78
C VAL A 231 20.73 0.71 -4.49
N THR A 232 21.10 1.95 -4.18
CA THR A 232 21.74 2.31 -2.92
C THR A 232 20.70 2.95 -1.99
N LEU A 233 20.54 2.39 -0.80
CA LEU A 233 19.65 2.89 0.24
C LEU A 233 20.34 4.01 1.04
N ASP A 234 19.56 4.75 1.83
CA ASP A 234 20.06 5.87 2.65
C ASP A 234 21.11 5.43 3.69
N ASN A 235 21.08 4.17 4.11
CA ASN A 235 22.08 3.58 5.01
C ASN A 235 23.39 3.16 4.29
N GLY A 236 23.53 3.47 3.00
CA GLY A 236 24.70 3.16 2.16
C GLY A 236 24.76 1.73 1.62
N LYS A 237 23.84 0.83 2.01
CA LYS A 237 23.78 -0.54 1.45
C LYS A 237 23.34 -0.48 -0.01
N THR A 238 24.00 -1.27 -0.85
CA THR A 238 23.73 -1.35 -2.30
C THR A 238 23.29 -2.75 -2.69
N PHE A 239 22.25 -2.85 -3.52
CA PHE A 239 21.64 -4.11 -3.96
C PHE A 239 21.59 -4.19 -5.48
N GLU A 240 21.94 -5.36 -6.04
CA GLU A 240 21.61 -5.69 -7.42
C GLU A 240 20.11 -6.02 -7.49
N CYS A 241 19.38 -5.24 -8.27
CA CYS A 241 17.93 -5.33 -8.34
C CYS A 241 17.45 -5.59 -9.77
N VAL A 242 16.36 -6.34 -9.88
CA VAL A 242 15.52 -6.36 -11.06
C VAL A 242 14.53 -5.21 -10.95
N ALA A 243 14.52 -4.34 -11.95
CA ALA A 243 13.57 -3.23 -12.02
C ALA A 243 12.32 -3.68 -12.79
N VAL A 244 11.15 -3.39 -12.25
CA VAL A 244 9.85 -3.62 -12.88
C VAL A 244 9.15 -2.27 -13.01
N SER A 245 8.96 -1.76 -14.22
CA SER A 245 8.15 -0.57 -14.41
C SER A 245 6.67 -0.90 -14.23
N GLN A 246 5.94 -0.02 -13.57
CA GLN A 246 4.50 -0.08 -13.40
C GLN A 246 3.87 1.16 -14.06
N ALA A 247 2.80 0.97 -14.83
CA ALA A 247 2.08 2.05 -15.46
C ALA A 247 0.58 1.75 -15.55
N GLY A 248 -0.26 2.62 -15.01
CA GLY A 248 -1.71 2.46 -15.04
C GLY A 248 -2.39 3.24 -13.93
N ALA A 249 -3.46 2.68 -13.38
CA ALA A 249 -4.23 3.35 -12.35
C ALA A 249 -4.73 2.41 -11.26
N GLN A 250 -5.05 3.01 -10.12
CA GLN A 250 -5.91 2.41 -9.11
C GLN A 250 -7.08 3.34 -8.83
N THR A 251 -8.24 2.75 -8.59
CA THR A 251 -9.46 3.47 -8.26
C THR A 251 -9.94 3.04 -6.89
N THR A 252 -10.00 3.96 -5.93
CA THR A 252 -10.49 3.71 -4.58
C THR A 252 -11.86 4.35 -4.40
N GLN A 253 -12.85 3.57 -3.99
CA GLN A 253 -14.20 4.01 -3.67
C GLN A 253 -14.51 3.73 -2.20
N SER A 254 -14.91 4.75 -1.47
CA SER A 254 -15.34 4.68 -0.06
C SER A 254 -16.66 5.40 0.11
N HIS A 255 -17.48 4.95 1.07
CA HIS A 255 -18.69 5.68 1.44
C HIS A 255 -18.38 7.06 2.00
N ASN A 256 -17.28 7.19 2.74
CA ASN A 256 -16.90 8.39 3.49
C ASN A 256 -16.00 9.35 2.70
N SER A 257 -15.34 8.89 1.62
CA SER A 257 -14.46 9.74 0.81
C SER A 257 -14.78 9.76 -0.68
N GLY A 258 -15.87 9.15 -1.12
CA GLY A 258 -16.24 9.09 -2.53
C GLY A 258 -15.25 8.25 -3.37
N ILE A 259 -15.12 8.60 -4.65
CA ILE A 259 -14.24 7.93 -5.61
C ILE A 259 -12.96 8.75 -5.77
N ASN A 260 -11.82 8.09 -5.67
CA ASN A 260 -10.49 8.62 -5.98
C ASN A 260 -9.84 7.75 -7.05
N ILE A 261 -9.13 8.36 -8.00
CA ILE A 261 -8.37 7.66 -9.03
C ILE A 261 -6.94 8.17 -8.97
N GLU A 262 -5.97 7.26 -8.80
CA GLU A 262 -4.55 7.60 -8.79
C GLU A 262 -3.80 6.82 -9.85
N SER A 263 -2.71 7.41 -10.31
CA SER A 263 -1.81 6.70 -11.20
C SER A 263 -0.92 5.74 -10.42
N VAL A 264 -0.79 4.52 -10.93
CA VAL A 264 0.24 3.57 -10.49
C VAL A 264 1.40 3.70 -11.46
N ASN A 265 2.30 4.64 -11.19
CA ASN A 265 3.45 4.95 -12.04
C ASN A 265 4.73 4.94 -11.21
N GLY A 266 5.69 4.10 -11.58
CA GLY A 266 6.97 4.01 -10.90
C GLY A 266 7.77 2.78 -11.28
N ILE A 267 8.90 2.59 -10.61
CA ILE A 267 9.70 1.37 -10.70
C ILE A 267 9.67 0.65 -9.34
N LEU A 268 9.30 -0.62 -9.40
CA LEU A 268 9.43 -1.57 -8.31
C LEU A 268 10.77 -2.30 -8.44
N PHE A 269 11.60 -2.26 -7.40
CA PHE A 269 12.93 -2.85 -7.40
C PHE A 269 12.97 -4.10 -6.53
N TYR A 270 13.11 -5.26 -7.16
CA TYR A 270 13.24 -6.55 -6.48
C TYR A 270 14.72 -6.96 -6.37
N ALA A 271 15.19 -7.30 -5.16
CA ALA A 271 16.56 -7.79 -4.98
C ALA A 271 16.55 -9.28 -4.59
N PRO A 272 17.17 -10.18 -5.38
CA PRO A 272 17.24 -11.60 -5.05
C PRO A 272 17.92 -11.88 -3.70
N SER A 273 18.93 -11.08 -3.34
CA SER A 273 19.64 -11.19 -2.05
C SER A 273 18.76 -10.87 -0.84
N VAL A 274 17.69 -10.09 -1.04
CA VAL A 274 16.70 -9.73 -0.02
C VAL A 274 15.43 -10.59 -0.15
N ARG A 275 15.29 -11.32 -1.26
CA ARG A 275 14.12 -12.14 -1.61
C ARG A 275 12.80 -11.36 -1.62
N ASN A 276 12.88 -10.05 -1.77
CA ASN A 276 11.76 -9.12 -1.72
C ASN A 276 12.15 -7.79 -2.38
N ARG A 277 11.21 -6.85 -2.43
CA ARG A 277 11.45 -5.49 -2.90
C ARG A 277 12.35 -4.71 -1.95
N VAL A 278 13.21 -3.86 -2.51
CA VAL A 278 14.04 -2.90 -1.77
C VAL A 278 13.56 -1.47 -1.89
N LYS A 279 12.79 -1.16 -2.93
CA LYS A 279 12.20 0.15 -3.19
C LYS A 279 10.97 0.00 -4.08
N ASP A 280 9.93 0.78 -3.78
CA ASP A 280 8.74 0.96 -4.62
C ASP A 280 8.51 2.46 -4.81
N GLU A 281 8.75 2.95 -6.03
CA GLU A 281 8.61 4.38 -6.32
C GLU A 281 7.16 4.84 -6.40
N ALA A 282 6.22 3.97 -6.80
CA ALA A 282 4.81 4.32 -6.84
C ALA A 282 4.26 4.52 -5.42
N GLU A 283 4.75 3.75 -4.46
CA GLU A 283 4.34 3.81 -3.06
C GLU A 283 5.22 4.70 -2.18
N GLY A 284 6.33 5.23 -2.70
CA GLY A 284 7.29 6.00 -1.91
C GLY A 284 7.92 5.17 -0.77
N GLU A 285 8.01 3.85 -0.97
CA GLU A 285 8.46 2.90 0.04
C GLU A 285 9.93 2.51 -0.22
N ILE A 286 10.74 2.49 0.84
CA ILE A 286 12.14 2.09 0.80
C ILE A 286 12.45 1.12 1.94
N LEU A 287 13.24 0.09 1.64
CA LEU A 287 13.73 -0.83 2.65
C LEU A 287 14.68 -0.10 3.60
N ALA A 288 14.44 -0.20 4.90
CA ALA A 288 15.31 0.32 5.94
C ALA A 288 16.25 -0.78 6.46
N GLU A 289 15.68 -1.96 6.76
CA GLU A 289 16.40 -3.10 7.34
C GLU A 289 15.82 -4.42 6.82
N TYR A 290 16.65 -5.46 6.74
CA TYR A 290 16.19 -6.83 6.50
C TYR A 290 17.05 -7.82 7.28
N ALA A 291 16.45 -8.96 7.61
CA ALA A 291 17.13 -10.10 8.21
C ALA A 291 16.54 -11.39 7.63
N THR A 292 17.41 -12.31 7.21
CA THR A 292 17.00 -13.65 6.80
C THR A 292 17.19 -14.60 7.97
N ALA A 293 16.20 -15.44 8.25
CA ALA A 293 16.36 -16.49 9.26
C ALA A 293 17.49 -17.43 8.85
N GLU A 294 18.39 -17.72 9.79
CA GLU A 294 19.36 -18.79 9.60
C GLU A 294 18.59 -20.11 9.50
N ILE A 295 18.79 -20.84 8.39
CA ILE A 295 18.31 -22.21 8.29
C ILE A 295 19.14 -23.00 9.31
N PRO A 296 18.53 -23.63 10.33
CA PRO A 296 19.27 -24.50 11.24
C PRO A 296 20.05 -25.49 10.39
N LYS A 297 21.38 -25.53 10.56
CA LYS A 297 22.19 -26.58 9.94
C LYS A 297 21.78 -27.88 10.62
N GLU A 298 21.05 -28.72 9.88
CA GLU A 298 20.81 -30.12 10.26
C GLU A 298 22.13 -30.89 10.35
#